data_AF-A0AB36Y7M1-F1
#
_entry.id   AF-A0AB36Y7M1-F1
#
_cell.length_a   1.000
_cell.length_b   1.000
_cell.length_c   1.000
_cell.angle_alpha   90.00
_cell.angle_beta   90.00
_cell.angle_gamma   90.00
#
_symmetry.space_group_name_H-M   'P 1'
#
loop_
_entity.id
_entity.type
_entity.pdbx_description
1 polymer ?
#
loop_
_entity_poly.entity_id
_entity_poly.type
_entity_poly.pdbx_seq_one_letter_code
_entity_poly.pdbx_strand_id
1 'polypeptide(L)'
;MAHSLKKMPSQVNEQNRDVAINTDAWHPFEQLRRQFDHLFQDFNNLPSLLSSKRGGFDLEPLFSGDFVGLQSPAVDIVENEKSFEITAEVLGVDEKNLTVKVVSGDLQIKGEKRENKEDKSGNYHLTERRYGYFERTFSLPKGVDADKIQTRFSKGVLTVNLPKKPEAMKPEKNINIELG
;
A
#
# COMPACT_ATOMS: atom_id res chain seq x y z
N MET A 1 -11.91 23.60 -78.01
CA MET A 1 -12.28 23.72 -76.58
C MET A 1 -11.00 23.53 -75.77
N ALA A 2 -10.50 24.61 -75.16
CA ALA A 2 -9.39 24.62 -74.19
C ALA A 2 -9.85 23.99 -72.86
N HIS A 3 -9.03 23.37 -72.01
CA HIS A 3 -7.96 23.92 -71.16
C HIS A 3 -7.01 22.77 -70.74
N SER A 4 -5.70 22.79 -71.01
CA SER A 4 -4.58 23.47 -70.31
C SER A 4 -4.35 23.06 -68.85
N LEU A 5 -3.28 22.27 -68.65
CA LEU A 5 -2.56 22.05 -67.39
C LEU A 5 -2.14 23.38 -66.75
N LYS A 6 -2.23 23.48 -65.41
CA LYS A 6 -1.43 24.43 -64.63
C LYS A 6 -1.13 23.87 -63.24
N LYS A 7 0.17 23.78 -62.92
CA LYS A 7 0.72 23.44 -61.60
C LYS A 7 1.01 24.73 -60.81
N MET A 8 0.82 24.65 -59.48
CA MET A 8 1.45 25.40 -58.37
C MET A 8 1.06 26.88 -58.16
N PRO A 9 0.94 27.38 -56.90
CA PRO A 9 1.94 27.22 -55.81
C PRO A 9 1.40 26.83 -54.41
N SER A 10 2.33 26.40 -53.57
CA SER A 10 2.20 26.23 -52.12
C SER A 10 2.11 27.58 -51.40
N GLN A 11 1.14 27.74 -50.50
CA GLN A 11 1.25 28.64 -49.35
C GLN A 11 0.71 27.93 -48.11
N VAL A 12 1.63 27.71 -47.16
CA VAL A 12 1.35 27.43 -45.76
C VAL A 12 0.68 28.68 -45.19
N ASN A 13 -0.47 28.52 -44.52
CA ASN A 13 -0.99 29.59 -43.67
C ASN A 13 -1.43 28.99 -42.33
N GLU A 14 -0.58 29.25 -41.35
CA GLU A 14 -0.70 28.89 -39.95
C GLU A 14 -1.48 30.01 -39.26
N GLN A 15 -2.78 29.79 -39.01
CA GLN A 15 -3.57 30.70 -38.18
C GLN A 15 -4.50 29.93 -37.25
N ASN A 16 -3.89 29.61 -36.10
CA ASN A 16 -4.40 29.67 -34.75
C ASN A 16 -5.93 29.72 -34.56
N ARG A 17 -6.48 28.65 -33.95
CA ARG A 17 -7.71 28.72 -33.16
C ARG A 17 -7.52 27.92 -31.88
N ASP A 18 -7.00 28.61 -30.88
CA ASP A 18 -7.03 28.21 -29.48
C ASP A 18 -8.50 28.00 -29.04
N VAL A 19 -8.88 26.76 -28.78
CA VAL A 19 -10.09 26.45 -28.01
C VAL A 19 -9.67 26.49 -26.54
N ALA A 20 -9.85 27.65 -25.91
CA ALA A 20 -9.68 27.80 -24.48
C ALA A 20 -10.76 26.98 -23.76
N ILE A 21 -10.38 25.80 -23.26
CA ILE A 21 -11.22 25.03 -22.34
C ILE A 21 -11.07 25.69 -20.97
N ASN A 22 -12.13 26.36 -20.55
CA ASN A 22 -12.20 27.07 -19.28
C ASN A 22 -12.24 26.05 -18.12
N THR A 23 -11.10 25.74 -17.50
CA THR A 23 -10.96 24.76 -16.40
C THR A 23 -11.07 25.39 -15.00
N ASP A 24 -11.67 26.57 -14.87
CA ASP A 24 -11.67 27.31 -13.60
C ASP A 24 -12.73 26.86 -12.58
N ALA A 25 -13.49 25.80 -12.85
CA ALA A 25 -14.56 25.35 -11.95
C ALA A 25 -14.10 24.49 -10.75
N TRP A 26 -12.82 24.12 -10.64
CA TRP A 26 -12.32 23.19 -9.60
C TRP A 26 -11.20 23.74 -8.71
N HIS A 27 -10.98 25.05 -8.70
CA HIS A 27 -10.00 25.69 -7.81
C HIS A 27 -10.35 25.76 -6.30
N PRO A 28 -11.61 25.77 -5.85
CA PRO A 28 -11.90 25.91 -4.42
C PRO A 28 -11.57 24.66 -3.58
N PHE A 29 -11.89 23.47 -4.10
CA PHE A 29 -11.67 22.21 -3.37
C PHE A 29 -10.19 21.79 -3.31
N GLU A 30 -9.42 22.13 -4.35
CA GLU A 30 -7.97 21.92 -4.42
C GLU A 30 -7.19 22.81 -3.44
N GLN A 31 -7.66 24.03 -3.18
CA GLN A 31 -7.05 24.91 -2.17
C GLN A 31 -7.39 24.46 -0.75
N LEU A 32 -8.62 23.96 -0.53
CA LEU A 32 -9.00 23.35 0.74
C LEU A 32 -8.12 22.12 1.05
N ARG A 33 -7.87 21.28 0.04
CA ARG A 33 -7.06 20.06 0.17
C ARG A 33 -5.60 20.35 0.54
N ARG A 34 -5.00 21.37 -0.08
CA ARG A 34 -3.63 21.81 0.27
C ARG A 34 -3.52 22.40 1.68
N GLN A 35 -4.59 23.02 2.20
CA GLN A 35 -4.63 23.51 3.57
C GLN A 35 -4.83 22.37 4.59
N PHE A 36 -5.60 21.33 4.24
CA PHE A 36 -5.71 20.11 5.05
C PHE A 36 -4.39 19.32 5.12
N ASP A 37 -3.63 19.25 4.02
CA ASP A 37 -2.35 18.52 3.98
C ASP A 37 -1.29 19.15 4.91
N HIS A 38 -1.34 20.46 5.14
CA HIS A 38 -0.45 21.14 6.09
C HIS A 38 -0.92 21.04 7.56
N LEU A 39 -2.24 21.01 7.81
CA LEU A 39 -2.78 20.78 9.15
C LEU A 39 -2.50 19.37 9.69
N PHE A 40 -2.36 18.37 8.81
CA PHE A 40 -2.03 16.99 9.20
C PHE A 40 -0.53 16.74 9.44
N GLN A 41 0.36 17.52 8.82
CA GLN A 41 1.81 17.41 9.05
C GLN A 41 2.21 17.86 10.47
N ASP A 42 1.49 18.84 11.03
CA ASP A 42 1.76 19.38 12.36
C ASP A 42 1.17 18.52 13.52
N PHE A 43 0.18 17.66 13.25
CA PHE A 43 -0.35 16.74 14.26
C PHE A 43 0.63 15.59 14.57
N ASN A 44 1.46 15.22 13.60
CA ASN A 44 2.48 14.17 13.74
C ASN A 44 3.79 14.64 14.37
N ASN A 45 3.96 15.96 14.59
CA ASN A 45 5.08 16.53 15.35
C ASN A 45 4.66 17.06 16.73
N LEU A 46 3.44 16.76 17.20
CA LEU A 46 3.01 17.20 18.51
C LEU A 46 3.59 16.28 19.61
N PRO A 47 4.48 16.80 20.49
CA PRO A 47 5.00 16.02 21.61
C PRO A 47 3.89 15.84 22.66
N SER A 48 3.60 14.59 22.99
CA SER A 48 3.04 14.10 24.26
C SER A 48 2.07 15.03 25.04
N LEU A 49 0.88 15.34 24.51
CA LEU A 49 -0.14 16.03 25.33
C LEU A 49 -1.45 15.27 25.56
N LEU A 50 -1.54 13.98 25.18
CA LEU A 50 -2.73 13.17 25.51
C LEU A 50 -2.37 11.80 26.10
N SER A 51 -1.41 11.78 27.03
CA SER A 51 -1.33 10.69 28.01
C SER A 51 -2.34 10.95 29.13
N SER A 52 -3.56 10.42 29.00
CA SER A 52 -4.44 10.17 30.14
C SER A 52 -5.59 9.23 29.78
N LYS A 53 -5.42 7.96 30.18
CA LYS A 53 -6.48 6.98 30.53
C LYS A 53 -7.42 6.53 29.40
N ARG A 54 -7.00 5.54 28.62
CA ARG A 54 -7.90 4.50 28.06
C ARG A 54 -7.24 3.13 28.18
N GLY A 55 -8.01 2.13 28.58
CA GLY A 55 -7.49 0.84 29.05
C GLY A 55 -7.43 -0.26 27.99
N GLY A 56 -6.66 -1.30 28.31
CA GLY A 56 -6.91 -2.70 27.99
C GLY A 56 -6.73 -3.21 26.55
N PHE A 57 -6.79 -2.35 25.53
CA PHE A 57 -6.57 -2.74 24.14
C PHE A 57 -5.81 -1.61 23.41
N ASP A 58 -4.48 -1.66 23.49
CA ASP A 58 -3.56 -0.79 22.73
C ASP A 58 -3.44 -1.32 21.29
N LEU A 59 -4.47 -1.10 20.48
CA LEU A 59 -4.47 -1.35 19.04
C LEU A 59 -4.50 -0.03 18.24
N GLU A 60 -3.74 0.98 18.67
CA GLU A 60 -3.53 2.25 17.95
C GLU A 60 -2.02 2.55 17.83
N PRO A 61 -1.44 2.80 16.64
CA PRO A 61 -1.88 2.50 15.29
C PRO A 61 -0.94 1.46 14.65
N LEU A 62 -1.21 0.18 14.86
CA LEU A 62 -0.46 -0.93 14.22
C LEU A 62 -0.59 -0.96 12.69
N PHE A 63 -1.40 -0.07 12.11
CA PHE A 63 -1.74 0.01 10.70
C PHE A 63 -1.30 1.32 10.02
N SER A 64 -0.63 2.24 10.73
CA SER A 64 -0.10 3.49 10.14
C SER A 64 1.24 3.25 9.44
N GLY A 65 1.20 2.46 8.37
CA GLY A 65 2.33 2.18 7.49
C GLY A 65 2.11 2.61 6.04
N ASP A 66 1.03 3.34 5.73
CA ASP A 66 0.87 3.98 4.42
C ASP A 66 1.81 5.20 4.37
N PHE A 67 3.11 4.92 4.16
CA PHE A 67 4.02 5.91 3.62
C PHE A 67 3.39 6.43 2.33
N VAL A 68 3.05 7.72 2.30
CA VAL A 68 2.40 8.39 1.18
C VAL A 68 3.19 8.08 -0.11
N GLY A 69 2.66 7.18 -0.95
CA GLY A 69 3.24 6.79 -2.23
C GLY A 69 3.73 5.33 -2.36
N LEU A 70 3.86 4.55 -1.28
CA LEU A 70 4.15 3.12 -1.38
C LEU A 70 2.86 2.32 -1.56
N GLN A 71 2.83 1.42 -2.55
CA GLN A 71 1.75 0.45 -2.64
C GLN A 71 1.91 -0.52 -1.46
N SER A 72 0.85 -0.81 -0.70
CA SER A 72 0.86 -1.86 0.32
C SER A 72 0.00 -3.02 -0.16
N PRO A 73 0.47 -4.29 -0.11
CA PRO A 73 -0.39 -5.43 -0.39
C PRO A 73 -1.58 -5.48 0.58
N ALA A 74 -2.71 -6.01 0.10
CA ALA A 74 -3.83 -6.38 0.96
C ALA A 74 -3.43 -7.61 1.78
N VAL A 75 -3.82 -7.65 3.05
CA VAL A 75 -3.40 -8.70 3.98
C VAL A 75 -4.52 -9.09 4.91
N ASP A 76 -4.66 -10.41 5.11
CA ASP A 76 -5.47 -11.02 6.15
C ASP A 76 -4.58 -11.62 7.25
N ILE A 77 -5.04 -11.56 8.49
CA ILE A 77 -4.37 -12.15 9.65
C ILE A 77 -5.37 -13.03 10.39
N VAL A 78 -5.03 -14.30 10.57
CA VAL A 78 -5.83 -15.27 11.31
C VAL A 78 -5.01 -15.79 12.49
N GLU A 79 -5.62 -15.81 13.67
CA GLU A 79 -5.05 -16.44 14.85
C GLU A 79 -5.72 -17.80 15.09
N ASN A 80 -4.91 -18.82 15.30
CA ASN A 80 -5.33 -20.14 15.77
C ASN A 80 -4.66 -20.43 17.13
N GLU A 81 -5.05 -21.52 17.78
CA GLU A 81 -4.46 -21.95 19.07
C GLU A 81 -2.92 -22.07 19.01
N LYS A 82 -2.37 -22.48 17.86
CA LYS A 82 -0.95 -22.84 17.71
C LYS A 82 -0.11 -21.80 16.97
N SER A 83 -0.72 -20.90 16.21
CA SER A 83 0.01 -19.98 15.33
C SER A 83 -0.84 -18.78 14.94
N PHE A 84 -0.18 -17.73 14.49
CA PHE A 84 -0.78 -16.72 13.63
C PHE A 84 -0.45 -17.05 12.18
N GLU A 85 -1.35 -16.72 11.26
CA GLU A 85 -1.14 -16.84 9.83
C GLU A 85 -1.42 -15.49 9.18
N ILE A 86 -0.48 -15.01 8.38
CA ILE A 86 -0.60 -13.78 7.62
C ILE A 86 -0.64 -14.14 6.14
N THR A 87 -1.66 -13.70 5.43
CA THR A 87 -1.81 -13.92 3.99
C THR A 87 -1.81 -12.59 3.27
N ALA A 88 -0.83 -12.36 2.38
CA ALA A 88 -0.67 -11.14 1.63
C ALA A 88 -0.85 -11.36 0.12
N GLU A 89 -1.65 -10.51 -0.52
CA GLU A 89 -1.85 -10.53 -1.96
C GLU A 89 -0.76 -9.75 -2.68
N VAL A 90 0.06 -10.46 -3.45
CA VAL A 90 1.27 -9.93 -4.09
C VAL A 90 1.33 -10.36 -5.56
N LEU A 91 0.41 -9.80 -6.35
CA LEU A 91 0.21 -10.16 -7.76
C LEU A 91 1.28 -9.55 -8.69
N GLY A 92 1.81 -10.37 -9.58
CA GLY A 92 2.74 -9.94 -10.62
C GLY A 92 4.17 -9.68 -10.11
N VAL A 93 4.54 -10.28 -8.98
CA VAL A 93 5.88 -10.22 -8.40
C VAL A 93 6.51 -11.60 -8.46
N ASP A 94 7.73 -11.68 -8.97
CA ASP A 94 8.52 -12.91 -8.92
C ASP A 94 8.96 -13.21 -7.48
N GLU A 95 9.03 -14.48 -7.09
CA GLU A 95 9.47 -14.91 -5.75
C GLU A 95 10.85 -14.34 -5.38
N LYS A 96 11.77 -14.26 -6.33
CA LYS A 96 13.11 -13.68 -6.14
C LYS A 96 13.11 -12.18 -5.77
N ASN A 97 12.01 -11.48 -6.06
CA ASN A 97 11.83 -10.06 -5.73
C ASN A 97 11.01 -9.89 -4.44
N LEU A 98 10.73 -10.97 -3.71
CA LEU A 98 10.09 -10.94 -2.40
C LEU A 98 11.13 -11.15 -1.30
N THR A 99 10.95 -10.46 -0.20
CA THR A 99 11.77 -10.61 0.99
C THR A 99 10.90 -10.57 2.22
N VAL A 100 10.99 -11.62 3.04
CA VAL A 100 10.34 -11.70 4.35
C VAL A 100 11.44 -11.82 5.40
N LYS A 101 11.47 -10.91 6.37
CA LYS A 101 12.50 -10.87 7.43
C LYS A 101 11.88 -10.50 8.76
N VAL A 102 12.51 -10.94 9.85
CA VAL A 102 12.23 -10.42 11.19
C VAL A 102 13.38 -9.50 11.60
N VAL A 103 13.07 -8.26 11.94
CA VAL A 103 14.03 -7.24 12.35
C VAL A 103 13.51 -6.58 13.61
N SER A 104 14.29 -6.64 14.70
CA SER A 104 13.95 -5.97 15.97
C SER A 104 12.56 -6.32 16.54
N GLY A 105 12.07 -7.53 16.29
CA GLY A 105 10.74 -7.97 16.74
C GLY A 105 9.60 -7.69 15.74
N ASP A 106 9.89 -7.09 14.59
CA ASP A 106 8.92 -6.85 13.54
C ASP A 106 9.14 -7.78 12.34
N LEU A 107 8.05 -8.37 11.83
CA LEU A 107 8.01 -9.05 10.54
C LEU A 107 7.86 -8.01 9.42
N GLN A 108 8.82 -7.97 8.51
CA GLN A 108 8.84 -7.12 7.34
C GLN A 108 8.63 -7.95 6.08
N ILE A 109 7.62 -7.60 5.29
CA ILE A 109 7.34 -8.13 3.95
C ILE A 109 7.64 -7.03 2.95
N LYS A 110 8.63 -7.24 2.10
CA LYS A 110 9.11 -6.28 1.11
C LYS A 110 9.10 -6.91 -0.27
N GLY A 111 8.90 -6.11 -1.30
CA GLY A 111 9.14 -6.55 -2.66
C GLY A 111 8.95 -5.46 -3.70
N GLU A 112 9.16 -5.83 -4.96
CA GLU A 112 9.09 -4.90 -6.08
C GLU A 112 8.33 -5.54 -7.24
N LYS A 113 7.26 -4.85 -7.67
CA LYS A 113 6.54 -5.19 -8.89
C LYS A 113 7.12 -4.37 -10.05
N ARG A 114 7.83 -5.04 -10.95
CA ARG A 114 8.49 -4.39 -12.09
C ARG A 114 7.56 -4.27 -13.28
N GLU A 115 7.71 -3.17 -14.00
CA GLU A 115 7.08 -2.94 -15.30
C GLU A 115 7.92 -3.60 -16.40
N ASN A 116 7.29 -4.39 -17.27
CA ASN A 116 8.01 -5.04 -18.37
C ASN A 116 8.21 -4.07 -19.54
N LYS A 117 9.27 -4.28 -20.34
CA LYS A 117 9.54 -3.43 -21.52
C LYS A 117 8.44 -3.51 -22.58
N GLU A 118 7.79 -4.66 -22.72
CA GLU A 118 6.60 -4.83 -23.58
C GLU A 118 5.43 -3.95 -23.09
N ASP A 119 5.30 -3.76 -21.77
CA ASP A 119 4.32 -2.85 -21.17
C ASP A 119 4.61 -1.35 -21.49
N LYS A 120 5.74 -1.02 -22.13
CA LYS A 120 6.11 0.36 -22.49
C LYS A 120 5.90 0.70 -23.96
N SER A 121 5.79 -0.32 -24.82
CA SER A 121 5.73 -0.15 -26.27
C SER A 121 4.29 -0.12 -26.84
N GLY A 122 3.28 -0.29 -26.00
CA GLY A 122 1.87 -0.27 -26.42
C GLY A 122 1.26 1.14 -26.49
N ASN A 123 0.29 1.33 -27.39
CA ASN A 123 -0.61 2.48 -27.36
C ASN A 123 -1.70 2.22 -26.30
N TYR A 124 -1.43 2.57 -25.04
CA TYR A 124 -2.37 2.38 -23.94
C TYR A 124 -3.53 3.36 -24.03
N HIS A 125 -4.76 2.85 -23.94
CA HIS A 125 -5.95 3.68 -23.74
C HIS A 125 -6.19 4.00 -22.25
N LEU A 126 -5.77 3.10 -21.34
CA LEU A 126 -5.88 3.23 -19.89
C LEU A 126 -4.86 2.32 -19.19
N THR A 127 -4.25 2.81 -18.10
CA THR A 127 -3.35 2.04 -17.23
C THR A 127 -3.75 2.20 -15.77
N GLU A 128 -4.27 1.13 -15.17
CA GLU A 128 -4.64 1.09 -13.75
C GLU A 128 -3.65 0.27 -12.91
N ARG A 129 -2.86 -0.59 -13.56
CA ARG A 129 -1.85 -1.43 -12.92
C ARG A 129 -0.79 -0.54 -12.30
N ARG A 130 -0.60 -0.67 -10.99
CA ARG A 130 0.50 -0.04 -10.26
C ARG A 130 1.74 -0.93 -10.27
N TYR A 131 2.90 -0.28 -10.34
CA TYR A 131 4.24 -0.86 -10.28
C TYR A 131 5.05 -0.11 -9.21
N GLY A 132 6.12 -0.74 -8.76
CA GLY A 132 7.05 -0.16 -7.79
C GLY A 132 7.27 -1.05 -6.59
N TYR A 133 7.95 -0.46 -5.61
CA TYR A 133 8.28 -1.10 -4.35
C TYR A 133 7.09 -1.07 -3.38
N PHE A 134 6.95 -2.14 -2.60
CA PHE A 134 6.01 -2.23 -1.51
C PHE A 134 6.69 -2.76 -0.26
N GLU A 135 6.15 -2.34 0.89
CA GLU A 135 6.57 -2.79 2.20
C GLU A 135 5.39 -2.83 3.15
N ARG A 136 5.31 -3.90 3.94
CA ARG A 136 4.39 -4.08 5.05
C ARG A 136 5.15 -4.61 6.25
N THR A 137 4.92 -3.98 7.40
CA THR A 137 5.58 -4.34 8.65
C THR A 137 4.53 -4.68 9.70
N PHE A 138 4.77 -5.77 10.42
CA PHE A 138 3.91 -6.26 11.49
C PHE A 138 4.73 -6.51 12.74
N SER A 139 4.38 -5.90 13.86
CA SER A 139 5.00 -6.25 15.14
C SER A 139 4.59 -7.66 15.54
N LEU A 140 5.57 -8.51 15.85
CA LEU A 140 5.30 -9.88 16.23
C LEU A 140 4.64 -9.92 17.62
N PRO A 141 3.49 -10.62 17.76
CA PRO A 141 2.90 -10.85 19.05
C PRO A 141 3.88 -11.53 20.01
N LYS A 142 3.77 -11.18 21.31
CA LYS A 142 4.55 -11.87 22.34
C LYS A 142 4.24 -13.36 22.30
N GLY A 143 5.30 -14.17 22.30
CA GLY A 143 5.16 -15.62 22.27
C GLY A 143 5.21 -16.24 20.87
N VAL A 144 5.41 -15.49 19.79
CA VAL A 144 5.80 -16.08 18.50
C VAL A 144 7.22 -16.65 18.58
N ASP A 145 7.42 -17.83 17.99
CA ASP A 145 8.72 -18.49 17.82
C ASP A 145 9.32 -18.08 16.46
N ALA A 146 10.11 -17.01 16.46
CA ALA A 146 10.64 -16.40 15.24
C ALA A 146 11.54 -17.35 14.41
N ASP A 147 12.24 -18.28 15.08
CA ASP A 147 13.15 -19.22 14.43
C ASP A 147 12.41 -20.31 13.63
N LYS A 148 11.10 -20.46 13.85
CA LYS A 148 10.25 -21.46 13.19
C LYS A 148 9.25 -20.85 12.21
N ILE A 149 9.39 -19.57 11.90
CA ILE A 149 8.54 -18.92 10.88
C ILE A 149 8.75 -19.61 9.53
N GLN A 150 7.63 -19.92 8.87
CA GLN A 150 7.64 -20.52 7.54
C GLN A 150 6.84 -19.67 6.58
N THR A 151 7.30 -19.62 5.33
CA THR A 151 6.62 -18.86 4.27
C THR A 151 6.31 -19.76 3.09
N ARG A 152 5.19 -19.49 2.43
CA ARG A 152 4.81 -20.12 1.16
C ARG A 152 4.32 -19.05 0.21
N PHE A 153 4.86 -19.00 -1.00
CA PHE A 153 4.36 -18.13 -2.06
C PHE A 153 3.80 -18.98 -3.19
N SER A 154 2.54 -18.75 -3.55
CA SER A 154 1.89 -19.51 -4.62
C SER A 154 0.79 -18.66 -5.26
N LYS A 155 0.74 -18.67 -6.59
CA LYS A 155 -0.29 -17.99 -7.38
C LYS A 155 -0.49 -16.50 -7.00
N GLY A 156 0.59 -15.82 -6.65
CA GLY A 156 0.56 -14.41 -6.27
C GLY A 156 0.06 -14.14 -4.86
N VAL A 157 0.00 -15.16 -4.00
CA VAL A 157 -0.36 -15.03 -2.58
C VAL A 157 0.79 -15.53 -1.72
N LEU A 158 1.23 -14.69 -0.78
CA LEU A 158 2.25 -15.00 0.22
C LEU A 158 1.57 -15.34 1.55
N THR A 159 1.77 -16.56 2.03
CA THR A 159 1.34 -17.01 3.35
C THR A 159 2.56 -17.10 4.27
N VAL A 160 2.48 -16.45 5.43
CA VAL A 160 3.50 -16.48 6.49
C VAL A 160 2.90 -17.11 7.73
N ASN A 161 3.41 -18.26 8.15
CA ASN A 161 3.02 -18.94 9.38
C ASN A 161 3.95 -18.52 10.52
N LEU A 162 3.35 -18.02 11.60
CA LEU A 162 4.02 -17.53 12.80
C LEU A 162 3.65 -18.44 13.98
N PRO A 163 4.40 -19.53 14.22
CA PRO A 163 4.08 -20.47 15.29
C PRO A 163 4.22 -19.83 16.66
N LYS A 164 3.32 -20.17 17.57
CA LYS A 164 3.40 -19.79 18.98
C LYS A 164 4.36 -20.72 19.72
N LYS A 165 5.12 -20.16 20.66
CA LYS A 165 5.93 -20.90 21.62
C LYS A 165 5.00 -21.73 22.52
N PRO A 166 5.43 -22.92 22.97
CA PRO A 166 4.61 -23.76 23.85
C PRO A 166 4.07 -23.03 25.09
N GLU A 167 4.88 -22.12 25.64
CA GLU A 167 4.53 -21.30 26.82
C GLU A 167 3.42 -20.27 26.55
N ALA A 168 3.23 -19.88 25.29
CA ALA A 168 2.22 -18.91 24.87
C ALA A 168 0.89 -19.57 24.46
N MET A 169 0.85 -20.89 24.31
CA MET A 169 -0.33 -21.67 23.92
C MET A 169 -1.21 -22.02 25.14
N LYS A 170 -1.27 -21.14 26.15
CA LYS A 170 -2.00 -21.43 27.39
C LYS A 170 -3.52 -21.41 27.15
N PRO A 171 -4.28 -22.35 27.75
CA PRO A 171 -5.73 -22.36 27.63
C PRO A 171 -6.32 -21.09 28.26
N GLU A 172 -7.39 -20.59 27.65
CA GLU A 172 -8.15 -19.45 28.15
C GLU A 172 -8.55 -19.68 29.61
N LYS A 173 -8.21 -18.73 30.47
CA LYS A 173 -8.59 -18.78 31.88
C LYS A 173 -9.89 -18.01 32.06
N ASN A 174 -10.99 -18.72 32.27
CA ASN A 174 -12.24 -18.11 32.70
C ASN A 174 -12.05 -17.53 34.11
N ILE A 175 -12.33 -16.24 34.25
CA ILE A 175 -12.34 -15.55 35.54
C ILE A 175 -13.80 -15.42 35.96
N ASN A 176 -14.17 -16.00 37.09
CA ASN A 176 -15.52 -15.87 37.64
C ASN A 176 -15.75 -14.44 38.12
N ILE A 177 -16.93 -13.90 37.82
CA ILE A 177 -17.36 -12.59 38.33
C ILE A 177 -18.02 -12.83 39.68
N GLU A 178 -17.47 -12.24 40.74
CA GLU A 178 -18.10 -12.21 42.06
C GLU A 178 -19.06 -11.01 42.14
N LEU A 179 -20.30 -11.28 42.56
CA LEU A 179 -21.28 -10.23 42.87
C LEU A 179 -21.21 -9.94 44.37
N GLY A 180 -20.99 -8.65 44.69
CA GLY A 180 -20.94 -8.14 46.06
C GLY A 180 -22.31 -7.79 46.64
#